data_AF-A0A3A9T112-F1
#
_entry.id   AF-A0A3A9T112-F1
#
_cell.length_a   1.000
_cell.length_b   1.000
_cell.length_c   1.000
_cell.angle_alpha   90.00
_cell.angle_beta   90.00
_cell.angle_gamma   90.00
#
_symmetry.space_group_name_H-M   'P 1'
#
loop_
_entity.id
_entity.type
_entity.pdbx_description
1 polymer ?
#
loop_
_entity_poly.entity_id
_entity_poly.type
_entity_poly.pdbx_seq_one_letter_code
_entity_poly.pdbx_strand_id
1 'polypeptide(L)'
;MRRKEFISKKLAVILMAATIVIAPIFGSMAAPIDAHAEMDSVIQAEDLGADPIPDNNAPLDEPVDEVPFGKIMDVNNGTVTKNEGIIEHNSDGAYVKDNNNAVRYNDGQIDENNYEVNNNTGHVDNTAKYTAIFKNDGEVGDNSGYVYNSTGNVDRNLPTGTVIGYPGTYCDKEANEGPYINTVNINYGNIINGAGENDVITINESYSGHIDTGYNTDFADEYGFLGGISVYRDLDQNRLGKVHIINNYGKDEYKDDDLVLVDNQYHGVQFDDIDNVTATYTWDDGDSFQFVAEKLEDGGTHHVGVWVQTGVNKVDIPITGIITIKANDGYKITDDGQTSGELEKISYSLGKNEDGSYTVNINSLKGSVLLTPEMLHLIVSELTGDEASEVKIGDTVVNLDEIKEDEVIVVKESSHSSSDNSNSGSAAEKAAPAGFNLTDAAIKSITEQVQKQVAANGNDIAALEVVDIYFGDKIDMTPDVIKYLCEKVPVAKRCHFDYKDQEYVMFIPAFDLVAPAYAEGLDTLDKEPAHTAGFLRITQIFEKLGFATKVVEEQEAAE
;
A
#
# COMPACT_ATOMS: atom_id res chain seq x y z
N MET A 1 -22.69 -24.08 57.20
CA MET A 1 -21.74 -24.98 56.52
C MET A 1 -21.02 -24.19 55.45
N ARG A 2 -19.73 -23.88 55.64
CA ARG A 2 -18.90 -23.19 54.65
C ARG A 2 -18.34 -24.25 53.69
N ARG A 3 -18.65 -24.14 52.39
CA ARG A 3 -18.01 -24.96 51.35
C ARG A 3 -16.56 -24.49 51.20
N LYS A 4 -15.62 -25.41 51.42
CA LYS A 4 -14.23 -25.31 50.97
C LYS A 4 -14.20 -25.90 49.57
N GLU A 5 -13.83 -25.12 48.56
CA GLU A 5 -13.46 -25.68 47.26
C GLU A 5 -11.96 -25.96 47.24
N PHE A 6 -11.64 -27.16 46.77
CA PHE A 6 -10.32 -27.75 46.70
C PHE A 6 -9.55 -27.14 45.54
N ILE A 7 -8.45 -26.44 45.82
CA ILE A 7 -7.41 -26.20 44.83
C ILE A 7 -6.72 -27.55 44.55
N SER A 8 -6.76 -27.99 43.30
CA SER A 8 -6.09 -29.20 42.82
C SER A 8 -4.59 -29.14 43.12
N LYS A 9 -4.04 -30.23 43.68
CA LYS A 9 -2.60 -30.38 44.00
C LYS A 9 -1.66 -30.14 42.82
N LYS A 10 -2.15 -30.18 41.57
CA LYS A 10 -1.34 -29.85 40.39
C LYS A 10 -1.15 -28.33 40.20
N LEU A 11 -2.12 -27.50 40.60
CA LEU A 11 -2.01 -26.04 40.52
C LEU A 11 -1.04 -25.48 41.57
N ALA A 12 -0.99 -26.11 42.76
CA ALA A 12 -0.05 -25.75 43.82
C ALA A 12 1.42 -26.09 43.48
N VAL A 13 1.65 -27.11 42.64
CA VAL A 13 3.00 -27.47 42.16
C VAL A 13 3.47 -26.49 41.08
N ILE A 14 2.57 -26.01 40.21
CA ILE A 14 2.89 -24.97 39.20
C ILE A 14 3.18 -23.63 39.90
N LEU A 15 2.40 -23.27 40.93
CA LEU A 15 2.63 -22.04 41.70
C LEU A 15 3.90 -22.08 42.57
N MET A 16 4.30 -23.24 43.10
CA MET A 16 5.57 -23.38 43.84
C MET A 16 6.80 -23.51 42.94
N ALA A 17 6.66 -23.96 41.69
CA ALA A 17 7.75 -23.93 40.72
C ALA A 17 8.03 -22.50 40.20
N ALA A 18 7.01 -21.65 40.16
CA ALA A 18 7.14 -20.25 39.76
C ALA A 18 7.75 -19.32 40.84
N THR A 19 7.99 -19.79 42.07
CA THR A 19 8.49 -18.96 43.18
C THR A 19 9.95 -19.20 43.58
N ILE A 20 10.71 -20.04 42.86
CA ILE A 20 12.10 -20.39 43.21
C ILE A 20 13.17 -19.73 42.32
N VAL A 21 12.82 -18.88 41.34
CA VAL A 21 13.83 -18.19 40.49
C VAL A 21 13.72 -16.67 40.53
N ILE A 22 13.36 -16.10 41.69
CA ILE A 22 13.60 -14.66 41.95
C ILE A 22 14.17 -14.53 43.36
N ALA A 23 15.46 -14.79 43.49
CA ALA A 23 16.27 -14.22 44.54
C ALA A 23 17.32 -13.33 43.84
N PRO A 24 17.26 -11.99 43.99
CA PRO A 24 18.41 -11.19 43.62
C PRO A 24 19.54 -11.54 44.58
N ILE A 25 20.61 -12.10 44.02
CA ILE A 25 21.91 -12.20 44.66
C ILE A 25 22.41 -10.77 44.81
N PHE A 26 21.99 -10.08 45.87
CA PHE A 26 22.70 -8.93 46.39
C PHE A 26 23.95 -9.46 47.09
N GLY A 27 25.05 -9.55 46.34
CA GLY A 27 26.31 -10.01 46.94
C GLY A 27 27.40 -10.47 45.98
N SER A 28 27.78 -9.65 45.00
CA SER A 28 29.16 -9.66 44.51
C SER A 28 29.55 -8.27 44.00
N MET A 29 30.15 -7.54 44.94
CA MET A 29 31.24 -6.58 44.77
C MET A 29 31.42 -5.99 43.36
N ALA A 30 31.19 -4.68 43.27
CA ALA A 30 31.86 -3.83 42.31
C ALA A 30 33.39 -4.05 42.42
N ALA A 31 33.93 -4.75 41.43
CA ALA A 31 35.28 -4.55 40.96
C ALA A 31 35.13 -4.23 39.47
N PRO A 32 35.73 -3.15 38.95
CA PRO A 32 35.86 -2.99 37.51
C PRO A 32 36.70 -4.18 37.04
N ILE A 33 36.08 -5.10 36.31
CA ILE A 33 36.82 -6.15 35.63
C ILE A 33 37.38 -5.46 34.38
N ASP A 34 38.62 -4.98 34.50
CA ASP A 34 39.54 -4.93 33.36
C ASP A 34 39.71 -6.39 32.88
N ALA A 35 38.85 -6.81 31.97
CA ALA A 35 39.08 -7.95 31.10
C ALA A 35 38.92 -7.43 29.68
N HIS A 36 39.94 -6.72 29.21
CA HIS A 36 40.12 -6.52 27.77
C HIS A 36 40.43 -7.89 27.18
N ALA A 37 39.49 -8.43 26.42
CA ALA A 37 39.68 -9.64 25.63
C ALA A 37 40.58 -9.30 24.42
N GLU A 38 41.50 -10.21 24.08
CA GLU A 38 42.43 -10.01 22.96
C GLU A 38 41.68 -10.18 21.62
N MET A 39 41.72 -9.15 20.76
CA MET A 39 41.14 -9.16 19.42
C MET A 39 41.71 -10.28 18.52
N ASP A 40 40.94 -10.65 17.49
CA ASP A 40 41.36 -11.62 16.46
C ASP A 40 42.70 -11.20 15.82
N SER A 41 43.53 -12.20 15.50
CA SER A 41 44.90 -12.08 14.98
C SER A 41 45.06 -11.23 13.71
N VAL A 42 43.98 -11.02 12.96
CA VAL A 42 43.95 -10.16 11.75
C VAL A 42 43.96 -8.69 12.12
N ILE A 43 43.28 -8.31 13.20
CA ILE A 43 43.16 -6.92 13.64
C ILE A 43 44.43 -6.47 14.37
N GLN A 44 45.00 -7.38 15.18
CA GLN A 44 46.33 -7.20 15.78
C GLN A 44 47.43 -6.93 14.74
N ALA A 45 47.23 -7.34 13.47
CA ALA A 45 48.19 -7.06 12.39
C ALA A 45 48.08 -5.65 11.80
N GLU A 46 46.92 -4.99 11.90
CA GLU A 46 46.75 -3.56 11.53
C GLU A 46 47.44 -2.64 12.54
N ASP A 47 47.45 -3.05 13.81
CA ASP A 47 48.06 -2.29 14.91
C ASP A 47 49.61 -2.34 14.88
N LEU A 48 50.20 -3.26 14.09
CA LEU A 48 51.65 -3.41 13.91
C LEU A 48 52.26 -2.22 13.16
N GLY A 49 52.40 -1.09 13.84
CA GLY A 49 53.04 0.12 13.33
C GLY A 49 52.40 1.42 13.79
N ALA A 50 51.31 1.40 14.55
CA ALA A 50 50.72 2.60 15.13
C ALA A 50 51.50 3.06 16.37
N ASP A 51 51.80 4.35 16.48
CA ASP A 51 52.45 4.90 17.68
C ASP A 51 51.38 5.33 18.71
N PRO A 52 51.54 4.99 20.00
CA PRO A 52 50.61 5.43 21.03
C PRO A 52 50.67 6.94 21.26
N ILE A 53 49.51 7.53 21.54
CA ILE A 53 49.35 8.90 22.04
C ILE A 53 48.68 8.90 23.42
N PRO A 54 48.77 9.98 24.21
CA PRO A 54 48.14 10.02 25.53
C PRO A 54 46.62 9.89 25.47
N ASP A 55 46.04 9.21 26.46
CA ASP A 55 44.60 9.13 26.66
C ASP A 55 43.96 10.52 26.80
N ASN A 56 42.76 10.65 26.25
CA ASN A 56 41.95 11.83 26.43
C ASN A 56 41.12 11.73 27.71
N ASN A 57 41.61 12.37 28.77
CA ASN A 57 40.88 12.51 30.04
C ASN A 57 40.35 13.95 30.25
N ALA A 58 40.32 14.76 29.18
CA ALA A 58 39.87 16.13 29.27
C ALA A 58 38.34 16.20 29.47
N PRO A 59 37.83 17.24 30.16
CA PRO A 59 36.41 17.55 30.16
C PRO A 59 35.85 17.71 28.74
N LEU A 60 34.54 17.50 28.56
CA LEU A 60 33.87 17.56 27.24
C LEU A 60 34.02 18.92 26.51
N ASP A 61 34.29 20.01 27.23
CA ASP A 61 34.49 21.35 26.66
C ASP A 61 35.95 21.65 26.23
N GLU A 62 36.87 20.72 26.45
CA GLU A 62 38.27 20.80 26.00
C GLU A 62 38.59 19.66 25.01
N PRO A 63 38.17 19.79 23.74
CA PRO A 63 38.28 18.70 22.78
C PRO A 63 39.74 18.44 22.37
N VAL A 64 40.07 17.17 22.13
CA VAL A 64 41.22 16.79 21.31
C VAL A 64 40.84 17.02 19.86
N ASP A 65 41.58 17.91 19.19
CA ASP A 65 41.27 18.29 17.80
C ASP A 65 41.37 17.10 16.84
N GLU A 66 42.42 16.29 16.95
CA GLU A 66 42.66 15.16 16.04
C GLU A 66 43.46 14.03 16.69
N VAL A 67 43.03 12.78 16.48
CA VAL A 67 43.85 11.57 16.62
C VAL A 67 44.44 11.26 15.24
N PRO A 68 45.75 11.45 14.99
CA PRO A 68 46.30 11.36 13.64
C PRO A 68 46.37 9.92 13.09
N PHE A 69 46.41 9.79 11.77
CA PHE A 69 46.65 8.51 11.10
C PHE A 69 47.96 7.84 11.58
N GLY A 70 47.91 6.52 11.78
CA GLY A 70 49.02 5.73 12.32
C GLY A 70 49.30 5.99 13.80
N LYS A 71 48.36 6.59 14.53
CA LYS A 71 48.39 6.71 15.99
C LYS A 71 47.28 5.90 16.63
N ILE A 72 47.51 5.48 17.87
CA ILE A 72 46.52 4.82 18.70
C ILE A 72 46.33 5.59 20.02
N MET A 73 45.09 5.86 20.37
CA MET A 73 44.66 6.36 21.67
C MET A 73 43.96 5.21 22.39
N ASP A 74 44.50 4.79 23.54
CA ASP A 74 43.94 3.65 24.27
C ASP A 74 42.56 4.01 24.84
N VAL A 75 42.41 5.20 25.45
CA VAL A 75 41.13 5.62 26.04
C VAL A 75 40.76 7.06 25.69
N ASN A 76 39.53 7.24 25.20
CA ASN A 76 38.84 8.52 25.13
C ASN A 76 37.73 8.59 26.18
N ASN A 77 37.87 9.48 27.16
CA ASN A 77 36.87 9.84 28.18
C ASN A 77 36.27 11.25 27.94
N GLY A 78 36.73 11.97 26.91
CA GLY A 78 36.35 13.35 26.61
C GLY A 78 35.80 13.48 25.20
N THR A 79 36.07 14.62 24.57
CA THR A 79 35.68 14.87 23.18
C THR A 79 36.87 14.75 22.23
N VAL A 80 36.71 14.00 21.14
CA VAL A 80 37.61 13.99 19.98
C VAL A 80 36.86 14.57 18.79
N THR A 81 37.39 15.62 18.17
CA THR A 81 36.73 16.23 17.01
C THR A 81 36.93 15.40 15.75
N LYS A 82 38.11 14.79 15.57
CA LYS A 82 38.46 14.04 14.37
C LYS A 82 39.35 12.84 14.70
N ASN A 83 38.93 11.63 14.35
CA ASN A 83 39.73 10.43 14.48
C ASN A 83 40.18 9.93 13.10
N GLU A 84 41.45 10.13 12.78
CA GLU A 84 42.12 9.53 11.61
C GLU A 84 42.97 8.30 12.01
N GLY A 85 43.15 8.06 13.30
CA GLY A 85 43.90 6.94 13.86
C GLY A 85 42.99 5.87 14.44
N ILE A 86 43.45 5.22 15.51
CA ILE A 86 42.68 4.19 16.20
C ILE A 86 42.35 4.71 17.60
N ILE A 87 41.08 4.61 17.99
CA ILE A 87 40.66 4.75 19.38
C ILE A 87 40.27 3.35 19.86
N GLU A 88 40.98 2.84 20.87
CA GLU A 88 40.68 1.51 21.39
C GLU A 88 39.36 1.55 22.16
N HIS A 89 39.22 2.50 23.11
CA HIS A 89 38.00 2.67 23.90
C HIS A 89 37.46 4.10 23.82
N ASN A 90 36.26 4.27 23.26
CA ASN A 90 35.45 5.46 23.45
C ASN A 90 34.47 5.20 24.60
N SER A 91 34.83 5.65 25.80
CA SER A 91 34.13 5.34 27.05
C SER A 91 32.72 5.93 27.12
N ASP A 92 31.91 5.43 28.04
CA ASP A 92 30.60 6.01 28.37
C ASP A 92 30.71 7.53 28.68
N GLY A 93 29.84 8.32 28.06
CA GLY A 93 29.84 9.77 28.12
C GLY A 93 30.91 10.48 27.29
N ALA A 94 31.85 9.76 26.66
CA ALA A 94 32.80 10.31 25.72
C ALA A 94 32.15 10.53 24.34
N TYR A 95 32.73 11.42 23.55
CA TYR A 95 32.18 11.83 22.26
C TYR A 95 33.27 11.87 21.18
N VAL A 96 33.01 11.24 20.04
CA VAL A 96 33.82 11.37 18.83
C VAL A 96 32.94 12.01 17.76
N LYS A 97 33.34 13.15 17.24
CA LYS A 97 32.56 13.80 16.19
C LYS A 97 32.74 13.09 14.84
N ASP A 98 33.95 13.13 14.27
CA ASP A 98 34.20 12.50 12.97
C ASP A 98 35.14 11.29 13.13
N ASN A 99 34.63 10.06 13.00
CA ASN A 99 35.43 8.83 12.97
C ASN A 99 35.81 8.44 11.53
N ASN A 100 36.98 8.84 11.06
CA ASN A 100 37.48 8.56 9.71
C ASN A 100 38.37 7.30 9.62
N ASN A 101 38.52 6.59 10.74
CA ASN A 101 39.27 5.33 10.80
C ASN A 101 38.60 4.41 11.84
N ALA A 102 39.30 3.87 12.85
CA ALA A 102 38.73 2.81 13.69
C ALA A 102 38.41 3.27 15.11
N VAL A 103 37.24 2.85 15.61
CA VAL A 103 36.94 2.76 17.05
C VAL A 103 36.68 1.30 17.41
N ARG A 104 37.50 0.70 18.27
CA ARG A 104 37.37 -0.75 18.56
C ARG A 104 36.19 -1.05 19.50
N TYR A 105 36.03 -0.24 20.54
CA TYR A 105 34.93 -0.34 21.51
C TYR A 105 34.30 1.03 21.73
N ASN A 106 33.03 1.17 21.36
CA ASN A 106 32.25 2.38 21.57
C ASN A 106 31.16 2.16 22.62
N ASP A 107 31.42 2.62 23.84
CA ASP A 107 30.40 2.76 24.90
C ASP A 107 29.82 4.19 24.95
N GLY A 108 30.52 5.17 24.36
CA GLY A 108 30.11 6.56 24.26
C GLY A 108 29.27 6.88 23.02
N GLN A 109 29.43 8.11 22.51
CA GLN A 109 28.73 8.61 21.33
C GLN A 109 29.71 8.89 20.17
N ILE A 110 29.32 8.49 18.95
CA ILE A 110 30.00 8.86 17.70
C ILE A 110 28.98 9.60 16.81
N ASP A 111 29.30 10.80 16.33
CA ASP A 111 28.38 11.56 15.48
C ASP A 111 28.41 11.04 14.02
N GLU A 112 29.59 11.01 13.40
CA GLU A 112 29.78 10.52 12.05
C GLU A 112 30.79 9.37 12.01
N ASN A 113 30.33 8.16 11.68
CA ASN A 113 31.19 7.03 11.37
C ASN A 113 31.49 6.94 9.86
N ASN A 114 32.69 7.39 9.49
CA ASN A 114 33.22 7.43 8.13
C ASN A 114 34.14 6.25 7.79
N TYR A 115 34.35 5.29 8.71
CA TYR A 115 35.10 4.08 8.41
C TYR A 115 34.62 2.86 9.20
N GLU A 116 35.13 2.58 10.41
CA GLU A 116 34.81 1.33 11.10
C GLU A 116 34.62 1.50 12.61
N VAL A 117 33.60 0.81 13.15
CA VAL A 117 33.39 0.58 14.58
C VAL A 117 33.29 -0.93 14.81
N ASN A 118 34.17 -1.50 15.62
CA ASN A 118 34.21 -2.96 15.76
C ASN A 118 33.12 -3.47 16.72
N ASN A 119 32.93 -2.78 17.85
CA ASN A 119 31.89 -3.09 18.84
C ASN A 119 31.21 -1.80 19.30
N ASN A 120 29.90 -1.70 19.06
CA ASN A 120 29.07 -0.59 19.51
C ASN A 120 28.09 -1.04 20.59
N THR A 121 28.26 -0.53 21.79
CA THR A 121 27.36 -0.68 22.96
C THR A 121 26.74 0.66 23.37
N GLY A 122 27.33 1.77 22.93
CA GLY A 122 26.82 3.14 23.05
C GLY A 122 25.96 3.56 21.86
N HIS A 123 26.22 4.76 21.34
CA HIS A 123 25.42 5.38 20.26
C HIS A 123 26.29 5.81 19.07
N VAL A 124 25.80 5.61 17.86
CA VAL A 124 26.37 6.17 16.62
C VAL A 124 25.28 6.94 15.87
N ASP A 125 25.37 8.26 15.79
CA ASP A 125 24.31 9.09 15.17
C ASP A 125 24.19 8.82 13.66
N ASN A 126 25.31 8.75 12.95
CA ASN A 126 25.34 8.55 11.50
C ASN A 126 26.43 7.56 11.07
N THR A 127 26.08 6.63 10.19
CA THR A 127 27.02 5.71 9.53
C THR A 127 27.05 6.02 8.05
N ALA A 128 28.21 6.45 7.54
CA ALA A 128 28.36 6.85 6.14
C ALA A 128 28.31 5.66 5.17
N LYS A 129 28.28 5.96 3.87
CA LYS A 129 28.24 4.92 2.83
C LYS A 129 29.58 4.18 2.78
N TYR A 130 29.52 2.84 2.63
CA TYR A 130 30.69 1.94 2.58
C TYR A 130 31.50 1.83 3.88
N THR A 131 30.90 2.20 5.01
CA THR A 131 31.49 2.06 6.35
C THR A 131 30.80 0.93 7.09
N ALA A 132 31.42 0.44 8.16
CA ALA A 132 30.91 -0.72 8.88
C ALA A 132 30.83 -0.51 10.39
N ILE A 133 29.79 -1.06 11.00
CA ILE A 133 29.73 -1.39 12.42
C ILE A 133 29.68 -2.91 12.51
N PHE A 134 30.77 -3.55 12.95
CA PHE A 134 30.91 -5.01 12.92
C PHE A 134 30.17 -5.73 14.04
N LYS A 135 29.78 -5.03 15.10
CA LYS A 135 28.88 -5.57 16.12
C LYS A 135 28.10 -4.44 16.74
N ASN A 136 26.78 -4.43 16.57
CA ASN A 136 25.91 -3.47 17.21
C ASN A 136 25.06 -4.13 18.30
N ASP A 137 25.34 -3.77 19.55
CA ASP A 137 24.54 -4.08 20.74
C ASP A 137 23.87 -2.83 21.32
N GLY A 138 24.30 -1.64 20.89
CA GLY A 138 23.75 -0.32 21.28
C GLY A 138 22.79 0.27 20.23
N GLU A 139 22.90 1.57 20.01
CA GLU A 139 22.02 2.33 19.11
C GLU A 139 22.77 2.90 17.92
N VAL A 140 22.11 2.88 16.76
CA VAL A 140 22.54 3.57 15.54
C VAL A 140 21.40 4.45 15.04
N GLY A 141 21.66 5.72 14.81
CA GLY A 141 20.72 6.68 14.24
C GLY A 141 20.46 6.40 12.75
N ASP A 142 21.11 7.18 11.88
CA ASP A 142 21.04 7.06 10.42
C ASP A 142 22.12 6.11 9.87
N ASN A 143 21.72 5.01 9.26
CA ASN A 143 22.62 4.08 8.59
C ASN A 143 22.58 4.21 7.06
N SER A 144 23.71 4.59 6.45
CA SER A 144 23.95 4.49 5.00
C SER A 144 24.98 3.41 4.61
N GLY A 145 25.58 2.75 5.61
CA GLY A 145 26.64 1.74 5.47
C GLY A 145 26.17 0.34 5.89
N TYR A 146 27.06 -0.42 6.51
CA TYR A 146 26.82 -1.80 6.93
C TYR A 146 26.76 -1.90 8.45
N VAL A 147 25.64 -2.37 9.01
CA VAL A 147 25.50 -2.60 10.45
C VAL A 147 25.25 -4.08 10.70
N TYR A 148 26.23 -4.75 11.28
CA TYR A 148 26.14 -6.11 11.77
C TYR A 148 25.45 -6.09 13.13
N ASN A 149 24.12 -6.14 13.10
CA ASN A 149 23.29 -5.94 14.26
C ASN A 149 23.12 -7.24 15.06
N SER A 150 23.58 -7.18 16.30
CA SER A 150 23.51 -8.26 17.27
C SER A 150 22.26 -8.06 18.13
N THR A 151 22.31 -7.32 19.24
CA THR A 151 21.11 -7.00 20.05
C THR A 151 20.63 -5.56 19.92
N GLY A 152 21.33 -4.73 19.15
CA GLY A 152 21.11 -3.29 19.13
C GLY A 152 19.90 -2.85 18.30
N ASN A 153 19.73 -1.54 18.24
CA ASN A 153 18.69 -0.86 17.47
C ASN A 153 19.30 -0.03 16.34
N VAL A 154 18.61 0.03 15.19
CA VAL A 154 18.91 0.93 14.08
C VAL A 154 17.67 1.77 13.78
N ASP A 155 17.73 3.05 14.16
CA ASP A 155 16.59 3.98 14.12
C ASP A 155 16.17 4.34 12.70
N ARG A 156 17.10 4.52 11.76
CA ARG A 156 16.79 4.83 10.37
C ARG A 156 17.83 4.20 9.46
N ASN A 157 17.44 3.15 8.75
CA ASN A 157 18.30 2.54 7.76
C ASN A 157 17.95 3.09 6.37
N LEU A 158 18.83 3.92 5.82
CA LEU A 158 18.61 4.65 4.57
C LEU A 158 18.70 3.69 3.36
N PRO A 159 18.26 4.09 2.15
CA PRO A 159 18.21 3.20 0.98
C PRO A 159 19.55 2.53 0.60
N THR A 160 20.69 3.12 0.96
CA THR A 160 22.01 2.51 0.75
C THR A 160 22.49 1.67 1.93
N GLY A 161 21.85 1.82 3.09
CA GLY A 161 22.16 1.12 4.32
C GLY A 161 21.73 -0.34 4.26
N THR A 162 22.55 -1.19 4.85
CA THR A 162 22.32 -2.63 4.99
C THR A 162 22.49 -3.03 6.43
N VAL A 163 21.50 -3.73 6.98
CA VAL A 163 21.57 -4.32 8.32
C VAL A 163 21.67 -5.83 8.19
N ILE A 164 22.62 -6.43 8.89
CA ILE A 164 22.86 -7.87 8.91
C ILE A 164 22.57 -8.39 10.31
N GLY A 165 21.68 -9.37 10.45
CA GLY A 165 21.25 -9.90 11.75
C GLY A 165 22.27 -10.80 12.47
N TYR A 166 23.56 -10.50 12.42
CA TYR A 166 24.64 -11.21 13.09
C TYR A 166 25.91 -10.36 13.18
N PRO A 167 26.80 -10.57 14.17
CA PRO A 167 28.11 -9.90 14.24
C PRO A 167 29.05 -10.21 13.04
N GLY A 168 29.76 -9.23 12.53
CA GLY A 168 30.75 -9.38 11.47
C GLY A 168 31.99 -10.15 11.88
N THR A 169 32.88 -10.43 10.91
CA THR A 169 34.09 -11.21 11.18
C THR A 169 35.18 -10.44 11.93
N TYR A 170 35.13 -9.11 11.93
CA TYR A 170 36.13 -8.23 12.52
C TYR A 170 35.72 -7.66 13.90
N CYS A 171 34.73 -8.26 14.57
CA CYS A 171 34.42 -7.93 15.97
C CYS A 171 35.19 -8.85 16.93
N ASP A 172 35.18 -8.50 18.21
CA ASP A 172 35.64 -9.40 19.26
C ASP A 172 34.62 -10.56 19.39
N LYS A 173 35.06 -11.79 19.10
CA LYS A 173 34.23 -13.00 19.03
C LYS A 173 34.21 -13.81 20.32
N GLU A 174 34.80 -13.35 21.44
CA GLU A 174 34.64 -14.04 22.74
C GLU A 174 33.19 -13.98 23.28
N ALA A 175 32.26 -13.35 22.55
CA ALA A 175 30.81 -13.50 22.72
C ALA A 175 30.21 -14.83 22.17
N ASN A 176 31.03 -15.82 21.79
CA ASN A 176 30.61 -17.11 21.22
C ASN A 176 30.08 -18.17 22.22
N GLU A 177 29.52 -17.81 23.38
CA GLU A 177 28.94 -18.80 24.32
C GLU A 177 27.48 -18.53 24.76
N GLY A 178 26.76 -17.62 24.10
CA GLY A 178 25.33 -17.42 24.34
C GLY A 178 24.50 -17.65 23.08
N PRO A 179 23.30 -18.27 23.17
CA PRO A 179 22.34 -18.14 22.08
C PRO A 179 22.05 -16.64 21.93
N TYR A 180 22.30 -16.10 20.74
CA TYR A 180 22.02 -14.72 20.37
C TYR A 180 20.50 -14.49 20.29
N ILE A 181 19.80 -14.62 21.42
CA ILE A 181 18.35 -14.37 21.54
C ILE A 181 18.14 -12.87 21.39
N ASN A 182 18.09 -12.43 20.14
CA ASN A 182 18.19 -11.04 19.79
C ASN A 182 16.96 -10.64 18.99
N THR A 183 16.03 -9.95 19.65
CA THR A 183 15.06 -9.14 18.90
C THR A 183 15.80 -7.90 18.42
N VAL A 184 16.11 -7.88 17.13
CA VAL A 184 16.77 -6.75 16.48
C VAL A 184 15.71 -5.80 15.95
N ASN A 185 15.75 -4.53 16.31
CA ASN A 185 14.82 -3.52 15.78
C ASN A 185 15.46 -2.75 14.62
N ILE A 186 14.73 -2.64 13.50
CA ILE A 186 15.15 -1.93 12.29
C ILE A 186 13.98 -1.11 11.79
N ASN A 187 14.24 0.04 11.17
CA ASN A 187 13.14 0.86 10.66
C ASN A 187 13.01 0.92 9.13
N TYR A 188 14.04 0.66 8.28
CA TYR A 188 13.96 0.74 6.80
C TYR A 188 15.09 -0.04 6.06
N GLY A 189 15.23 0.14 4.73
CA GLY A 189 16.41 -0.23 3.93
C GLY A 189 16.60 -1.73 3.66
N ASN A 190 17.83 -2.14 3.34
CA ASN A 190 18.13 -3.54 3.03
C ASN A 190 18.44 -4.35 4.28
N ILE A 191 17.99 -5.60 4.29
CA ILE A 191 18.20 -6.53 5.40
C ILE A 191 18.78 -7.83 4.86
N ILE A 192 19.86 -8.29 5.50
CA ILE A 192 20.38 -9.64 5.33
C ILE A 192 20.06 -10.41 6.61
N ASN A 193 19.22 -11.43 6.50
CA ASN A 193 18.84 -12.27 7.61
C ASN A 193 20.03 -13.14 8.02
N GLY A 194 20.76 -12.64 9.02
CA GLY A 194 21.79 -13.39 9.73
C GLY A 194 21.30 -13.99 11.05
N ALA A 195 20.00 -13.92 11.35
CA ALA A 195 19.50 -14.30 12.67
C ALA A 195 19.50 -15.82 12.86
N GLY A 196 19.83 -16.31 14.06
CA GLY A 196 19.77 -17.73 14.36
C GLY A 196 18.36 -18.29 14.22
N GLU A 197 18.21 -19.61 14.05
CA GLU A 197 16.93 -20.30 13.78
C GLU A 197 15.79 -19.94 14.77
N ASN A 198 16.12 -19.52 15.99
CA ASN A 198 15.15 -19.16 17.03
C ASN A 198 14.97 -17.64 17.22
N ASP A 199 15.66 -16.83 16.43
CA ASP A 199 15.74 -15.39 16.60
C ASP A 199 14.86 -14.65 15.59
N VAL A 200 14.52 -13.40 15.91
CA VAL A 200 13.62 -12.58 15.09
C VAL A 200 14.20 -11.18 14.91
N ILE A 201 14.36 -10.76 13.66
CA ILE A 201 14.61 -9.37 13.28
C ILE A 201 13.26 -8.69 13.12
N THR A 202 12.92 -7.73 13.97
CA THR A 202 11.66 -6.98 13.90
C THR A 202 11.84 -5.62 13.23
N ILE A 203 10.99 -5.31 12.26
CA ILE A 203 10.93 -4.01 11.61
C ILE A 203 9.70 -3.25 12.14
N ASN A 204 9.93 -2.29 13.05
CA ASN A 204 8.85 -1.72 13.86
C ASN A 204 8.09 -0.58 13.20
N GLU A 205 8.74 0.19 12.33
CA GLU A 205 8.09 1.32 11.66
C GLU A 205 7.53 0.91 10.30
N SER A 206 8.40 0.72 9.31
CA SER A 206 7.95 0.59 7.92
C SER A 206 9.05 0.11 7.01
N TYR A 207 8.84 -0.99 6.33
CA TYR A 207 9.83 -1.56 5.44
C TYR A 207 9.59 -1.16 3.99
N SER A 208 10.64 -0.64 3.34
CA SER A 208 10.72 -0.45 1.89
C SER A 208 12.17 -0.70 1.47
N GLY A 209 12.43 -1.88 0.92
CA GLY A 209 13.78 -2.33 0.59
C GLY A 209 13.80 -3.78 0.11
N HIS A 210 14.96 -4.43 0.21
CA HIS A 210 15.12 -5.85 -0.07
C HIS A 210 15.51 -6.67 1.18
N ILE A 211 14.94 -7.87 1.33
CA ILE A 211 15.26 -8.84 2.37
C ILE A 211 15.89 -10.05 1.69
N ASP A 212 17.14 -10.33 2.04
CA ASP A 212 17.79 -11.59 1.72
C ASP A 212 17.72 -12.51 2.94
N THR A 213 17.11 -13.68 2.80
CA THR A 213 17.00 -14.67 3.87
C THR A 213 18.26 -15.54 4.03
N GLY A 214 19.36 -15.22 3.33
CA GLY A 214 20.65 -15.87 3.45
C GLY A 214 20.76 -17.22 2.71
N TYR A 215 19.71 -17.63 1.98
CA TYR A 215 19.75 -18.80 1.10
C TYR A 215 20.25 -18.48 -0.32
N ASN A 216 20.24 -17.20 -0.71
CA ASN A 216 20.45 -16.78 -2.08
C ASN A 216 21.82 -16.11 -2.27
N THR A 217 22.83 -16.90 -2.64
CA THR A 217 24.18 -16.39 -2.91
C THR A 217 24.29 -15.49 -4.14
N ASP A 218 23.23 -15.35 -4.94
CA ASP A 218 23.24 -14.59 -6.19
C ASP A 218 23.13 -13.06 -5.96
N PHE A 219 22.81 -12.63 -4.73
CA PHE A 219 22.68 -11.21 -4.38
C PHE A 219 24.01 -10.43 -4.50
N ALA A 220 25.14 -11.12 -4.41
CA ALA A 220 26.47 -10.53 -4.58
C ALA A 220 26.71 -9.99 -6.01
N ASP A 221 26.06 -10.57 -7.01
CA ASP A 221 26.32 -10.26 -8.43
C ASP A 221 25.33 -9.27 -9.04
N GLU A 222 24.08 -9.20 -8.57
CA GLU A 222 23.03 -8.40 -9.23
C GLU A 222 23.08 -6.90 -8.86
N TYR A 223 23.52 -6.54 -7.65
CA TYR A 223 23.60 -5.14 -7.23
C TYR A 223 24.99 -4.51 -7.31
N GLY A 224 26.08 -5.26 -7.53
CA GLY A 224 27.43 -4.68 -7.74
C GLY A 224 27.91 -3.68 -6.66
N PHE A 225 27.25 -3.65 -5.50
CA PHE A 225 27.34 -2.56 -4.52
C PHE A 225 28.31 -2.87 -3.37
N LEU A 226 28.81 -4.11 -3.29
CA LEU A 226 29.75 -4.56 -2.26
C LEU A 226 31.18 -4.27 -2.69
N GLY A 227 31.58 -3.00 -2.58
CA GLY A 227 32.95 -2.54 -2.81
C GLY A 227 33.95 -3.10 -1.79
N GLY A 228 34.30 -4.39 -1.92
CA GLY A 228 35.42 -5.01 -1.21
C GLY A 228 35.06 -5.83 0.05
N ILE A 229 33.92 -5.57 0.71
CA ILE A 229 33.45 -6.40 1.83
C ILE A 229 32.55 -7.51 1.26
N SER A 230 33.08 -8.73 1.21
CA SER A 230 32.30 -9.91 0.82
C SER A 230 31.43 -10.34 2.00
N VAL A 231 30.32 -9.63 2.25
CA VAL A 231 29.38 -9.90 3.35
C VAL A 231 28.89 -11.37 3.34
N TYR A 232 28.83 -11.99 2.16
CA TYR A 232 28.46 -13.40 1.98
C TYR A 232 29.54 -14.42 2.39
N ARG A 233 30.83 -14.03 2.45
CA ARG A 233 31.90 -14.91 2.95
C ARG A 233 31.91 -15.01 4.47
N ASP A 234 31.21 -14.12 5.15
CA ASP A 234 31.17 -14.02 6.61
C ASP A 234 29.99 -14.80 7.24
N LEU A 235 29.07 -15.32 6.41
CA LEU A 235 27.95 -16.17 6.84
C LEU A 235 28.31 -17.66 6.69
N ASP A 236 28.90 -18.25 7.74
CA ASP A 236 29.37 -19.64 7.72
C ASP A 236 28.25 -20.71 7.65
N GLN A 237 26.98 -20.36 7.89
CA GLN A 237 25.85 -21.30 7.95
C GLN A 237 24.54 -20.66 7.47
N ASN A 238 23.60 -21.49 7.01
CA ASN A 238 22.22 -21.07 6.71
C ASN A 238 21.55 -20.64 8.02
N ARG A 239 21.34 -19.34 8.17
CA ARG A 239 20.73 -18.75 9.35
C ARG A 239 19.25 -18.52 9.10
N LEU A 240 18.47 -19.45 9.64
CA LEU A 240 17.04 -19.65 9.40
C LEU A 240 16.15 -18.86 10.38
N GLY A 241 16.65 -17.77 10.96
CA GLY A 241 15.84 -16.89 11.81
C GLY A 241 14.71 -16.24 11.03
N LYS A 242 13.83 -15.52 11.73
CA LYS A 242 12.68 -14.85 11.09
C LYS A 242 12.91 -13.35 10.96
N VAL A 243 12.34 -12.76 9.92
CA VAL A 243 12.17 -11.31 9.78
C VAL A 243 10.70 -10.99 9.98
N HIS A 244 10.36 -10.19 11.00
CA HIS A 244 9.01 -9.78 11.30
C HIS A 244 8.80 -8.30 10.96
N ILE A 245 7.97 -8.03 9.98
CA ILE A 245 7.67 -6.68 9.47
C ILE A 245 6.31 -6.24 10.00
N ILE A 246 6.26 -5.13 10.74
CA ILE A 246 4.98 -4.57 11.20
C ILE A 246 4.23 -3.94 10.01
N ASN A 247 4.88 -3.08 9.23
CA ASN A 247 4.28 -2.47 8.04
C ASN A 247 5.19 -2.64 6.82
N ASN A 248 4.77 -3.44 5.85
CA ASN A 248 5.48 -3.64 4.59
C ASN A 248 4.94 -2.68 3.52
N TYR A 249 5.77 -1.75 3.05
CA TYR A 249 5.54 -0.86 1.92
C TYR A 249 6.40 -1.24 0.69
N GLY A 250 7.17 -2.31 0.81
CA GLY A 250 8.01 -2.85 -0.25
C GLY A 250 7.19 -3.44 -1.40
N LYS A 251 7.86 -3.63 -2.54
CA LYS A 251 7.25 -4.21 -3.75
C LYS A 251 6.91 -5.70 -3.57
N ASP A 252 7.67 -6.42 -2.76
CA ASP A 252 7.56 -7.86 -2.62
C ASP A 252 6.54 -8.24 -1.54
N GLU A 253 5.60 -9.13 -1.92
CA GLU A 253 4.62 -9.73 -1.01
C GLU A 253 5.17 -11.05 -0.46
N TYR A 254 5.53 -11.11 0.82
CA TYR A 254 6.11 -12.30 1.45
C TYR A 254 5.06 -13.33 1.93
N LYS A 255 4.00 -13.55 1.13
CA LYS A 255 2.85 -14.40 1.51
C LYS A 255 3.25 -15.85 1.77
N ASP A 256 4.10 -16.41 0.91
CA ASP A 256 4.49 -17.82 0.95
C ASP A 256 5.81 -18.09 1.70
N ASP A 257 6.47 -17.04 2.23
CA ASP A 257 7.77 -17.17 2.91
C ASP A 257 7.61 -17.34 4.43
N ASP A 258 7.84 -18.54 4.96
CA ASP A 258 7.72 -18.84 6.39
C ASP A 258 8.77 -18.14 7.28
N LEU A 259 9.86 -17.63 6.69
CA LEU A 259 10.90 -16.89 7.39
C LEU A 259 10.55 -15.40 7.51
N VAL A 260 9.69 -14.87 6.64
CA VAL A 260 9.27 -13.46 6.70
C VAL A 260 7.83 -13.37 7.20
N LEU A 261 7.62 -12.84 8.39
CA LEU A 261 6.31 -12.53 8.96
C LEU A 261 5.95 -11.09 8.60
N VAL A 262 4.71 -10.85 8.16
CA VAL A 262 4.24 -9.49 7.82
C VAL A 262 2.88 -9.26 8.47
N ASP A 263 2.78 -8.25 9.34
CA ASP A 263 1.53 -7.89 10.01
C ASP A 263 0.63 -7.08 9.08
N ASN A 264 1.15 -6.05 8.42
CA ASN A 264 0.38 -5.20 7.50
C ASN A 264 1.09 -5.05 6.15
N GLN A 265 0.39 -5.34 5.06
CA GLN A 265 0.87 -5.12 3.70
C GLN A 265 0.24 -3.84 3.12
N TYR A 266 1.07 -2.97 2.54
CA TYR A 266 0.65 -1.74 1.87
C TYR A 266 1.15 -1.69 0.43
N HIS A 267 0.33 -1.13 -0.46
CA HIS A 267 0.71 -0.86 -1.84
C HIS A 267 0.43 0.59 -2.20
N GLY A 268 1.32 1.15 -3.01
CA GLY A 268 1.23 2.54 -3.46
C GLY A 268 0.28 2.66 -4.64
N VAL A 269 -0.63 3.63 -4.58
CA VAL A 269 -1.42 4.07 -5.71
C VAL A 269 -0.96 5.46 -6.07
N GLN A 270 -0.48 5.65 -7.29
CA GLN A 270 -0.07 6.93 -7.85
C GLN A 270 -0.88 7.20 -9.12
N PHE A 271 -0.93 8.47 -9.52
CA PHE A 271 -1.64 8.90 -10.71
C PHE A 271 -0.74 9.80 -11.56
N ASP A 272 -0.66 9.49 -12.85
CA ASP A 272 0.07 10.21 -13.88
C ASP A 272 -0.92 10.76 -14.93
N ASP A 273 -0.45 11.67 -15.78
CA ASP A 273 -1.23 12.39 -16.78
C ASP A 273 -2.42 13.15 -16.18
N ILE A 274 -2.13 13.88 -15.10
CA ILE A 274 -3.11 14.70 -14.36
C ILE A 274 -3.10 16.18 -14.75
N ASP A 275 -2.42 16.57 -15.83
CA ASP A 275 -2.35 17.99 -16.23
C ASP A 275 -3.77 18.55 -16.54
N ASN A 276 -4.65 17.70 -17.06
CA ASN A 276 -5.99 18.05 -17.51
C ASN A 276 -7.11 17.50 -16.62
N VAL A 277 -6.75 16.80 -15.54
CA VAL A 277 -7.71 16.23 -14.57
C VAL A 277 -7.24 16.43 -13.14
N THR A 278 -8.17 16.53 -12.21
CA THR A 278 -7.90 16.42 -10.79
C THR A 278 -8.31 15.04 -10.31
N ALA A 279 -7.37 14.30 -9.71
CA ALA A 279 -7.64 13.01 -9.10
C ALA A 279 -7.52 13.11 -7.56
N THR A 280 -8.47 12.53 -6.83
CA THR A 280 -8.51 12.54 -5.37
C THR A 280 -8.84 11.16 -4.82
N TYR A 281 -8.03 10.63 -3.91
CA TYR A 281 -8.35 9.45 -3.10
C TYR A 281 -9.18 9.88 -1.89
N THR A 282 -10.26 9.15 -1.56
CA THR A 282 -11.08 9.40 -0.37
C THR A 282 -11.22 8.10 0.43
N TRP A 283 -10.86 8.13 1.71
CA TRP A 283 -11.01 7.00 2.63
C TRP A 283 -12.44 6.91 3.18
N ASP A 284 -12.78 5.76 3.76
CA ASP A 284 -14.12 5.50 4.32
C ASP A 284 -14.49 6.43 5.49
N ASP A 285 -13.51 6.99 6.17
CA ASP A 285 -13.68 7.99 7.24
C ASP A 285 -13.94 9.42 6.71
N GLY A 286 -13.84 9.61 5.40
CA GLY A 286 -14.08 10.87 4.70
C GLY A 286 -12.84 11.75 4.54
N ASP A 287 -11.67 11.32 5.03
CA ASP A 287 -10.42 12.01 4.73
C ASP A 287 -10.10 11.84 3.24
N SER A 288 -9.40 12.82 2.66
CA SER A 288 -9.09 12.80 1.22
C SER A 288 -7.69 13.32 0.93
N PHE A 289 -7.11 12.78 -0.15
CA PHE A 289 -5.79 13.12 -0.64
C PHE A 289 -5.84 13.38 -2.14
N GLN A 290 -5.40 14.56 -2.58
CA GLN A 290 -5.31 14.89 -3.99
C GLN A 290 -3.97 14.38 -4.54
N PHE A 291 -4.02 13.63 -5.65
CA PHE A 291 -2.81 13.20 -6.35
C PHE A 291 -2.11 14.40 -7.00
N VAL A 292 -0.77 14.41 -6.95
CA VAL A 292 0.04 15.50 -7.48
C VAL A 292 1.20 14.93 -8.30
N ALA A 293 1.49 15.55 -9.44
CA ALA A 293 2.66 15.29 -10.25
C ALA A 293 3.53 16.55 -10.24
N GLU A 294 4.71 16.47 -9.64
CA GLU A 294 5.65 17.58 -9.51
C GLU A 294 6.78 17.44 -10.51
N LYS A 295 7.04 18.47 -11.32
CA LYS A 295 8.24 18.50 -12.17
C LYS A 295 9.47 18.82 -11.32
N LEU A 296 10.45 17.94 -11.39
CA LEU A 296 11.76 18.11 -10.77
C LEU A 296 12.64 19.05 -11.60
N GLU A 297 13.63 19.67 -10.96
CA GLU A 297 14.55 20.62 -11.62
C GLU A 297 15.38 19.98 -12.76
N ASP A 298 15.58 18.67 -12.71
CA ASP A 298 16.28 17.89 -13.74
C ASP A 298 15.39 17.51 -14.95
N GLY A 299 14.11 17.91 -14.92
CA GLY A 299 13.13 17.61 -15.94
C GLY A 299 12.38 16.29 -15.75
N GLY A 300 12.63 15.55 -14.66
CA GLY A 300 11.82 14.41 -14.26
C GLY A 300 10.44 14.81 -13.69
N THR A 301 9.54 13.83 -13.55
CA THR A 301 8.24 14.00 -12.87
C THR A 301 8.20 13.10 -11.64
N HIS A 302 7.85 13.66 -10.49
CA HIS A 302 7.62 12.95 -9.24
C HIS A 302 6.12 12.85 -8.96
N HIS A 303 5.60 11.63 -8.86
CA HIS A 303 4.18 11.38 -8.58
C HIS A 303 3.97 11.12 -7.09
N VAL A 304 3.24 12.02 -6.44
CA VAL A 304 2.84 11.85 -5.04
C VAL A 304 1.54 11.05 -5.00
N GLY A 305 1.58 9.90 -4.32
CA GLY A 305 0.47 8.95 -4.23
C GLY A 305 0.09 8.62 -2.79
N VAL A 306 -0.83 7.66 -2.65
CA VAL A 306 -1.30 7.15 -1.36
C VAL A 306 -0.83 5.72 -1.13
N TRP A 307 -0.61 5.36 0.14
CA TRP A 307 -0.38 3.98 0.53
C TRP A 307 -1.68 3.38 1.06
N VAL A 308 -2.07 2.25 0.47
CA VAL A 308 -3.33 1.57 0.77
C VAL A 308 -3.03 0.24 1.43
N GLN A 309 -3.67 -0.05 2.55
CA GLN A 309 -3.53 -1.35 3.20
C GLN A 309 -4.25 -2.42 2.37
N THR A 310 -3.52 -3.46 2.01
CA THR A 310 -4.00 -4.52 1.10
C THR A 310 -4.04 -5.89 1.77
N GLY A 311 -3.34 -6.06 2.89
CA GLY A 311 -3.38 -7.30 3.66
C GLY A 311 -3.03 -7.13 5.13
N VAL A 312 -3.47 -8.10 5.93
CA VAL A 312 -3.18 -8.24 7.36
C VAL A 312 -2.77 -9.69 7.66
N ASN A 313 -1.66 -9.90 8.37
CA ASN A 313 -1.10 -11.21 8.70
C ASN A 313 -0.99 -12.12 7.45
N LYS A 314 -0.47 -11.58 6.35
CA LYS A 314 -0.37 -12.22 5.03
C LYS A 314 -1.69 -12.61 4.36
N VAL A 315 -2.82 -12.13 4.85
CA VAL A 315 -4.14 -12.36 4.26
C VAL A 315 -4.64 -11.09 3.60
N ASP A 316 -5.09 -11.19 2.36
CA ASP A 316 -5.66 -10.06 1.62
C ASP A 316 -6.93 -9.53 2.29
N ILE A 317 -7.06 -8.21 2.32
CA ILE A 317 -8.24 -7.51 2.83
C ILE A 317 -8.88 -6.67 1.71
N PRO A 318 -10.18 -6.34 1.83
CA PRO A 318 -10.81 -5.38 0.92
C PRO A 318 -10.10 -4.02 0.99
N ILE A 319 -9.96 -3.38 -0.17
CA ILE A 319 -9.41 -2.03 -0.26
C ILE A 319 -10.45 -1.03 0.24
N THR A 320 -10.04 -0.13 1.13
CA THR A 320 -10.88 0.93 1.69
C THR A 320 -10.66 2.23 0.93
N GLY A 321 -11.73 2.89 0.51
CA GLY A 321 -11.68 4.15 -0.23
C GLY A 321 -11.83 4.05 -1.74
N ILE A 322 -11.96 5.23 -2.36
CA ILE A 322 -12.29 5.42 -3.78
C ILE A 322 -11.43 6.54 -4.38
N ILE A 323 -11.11 6.45 -5.67
CA ILE A 323 -10.49 7.55 -6.41
C ILE A 323 -11.57 8.29 -7.20
N THR A 324 -11.65 9.61 -7.08
CA THR A 324 -12.49 10.45 -7.94
C THR A 324 -11.62 11.22 -8.91
N ILE A 325 -11.92 11.12 -10.21
CA ILE A 325 -11.22 11.80 -11.30
C ILE A 325 -12.18 12.81 -11.93
N LYS A 326 -11.80 14.08 -11.94
CA LYS A 326 -12.61 15.17 -12.47
C LYS A 326 -11.83 15.94 -13.53
N ALA A 327 -12.50 16.32 -14.62
CA ALA A 327 -11.88 17.18 -15.63
C ALA A 327 -11.56 18.55 -15.04
N ASN A 328 -10.40 19.11 -15.41
CA ASN A 328 -10.09 20.51 -15.14
C ASN A 328 -10.91 21.41 -16.08
N ASP A 329 -11.00 22.70 -15.74
CA ASP A 329 -11.71 23.68 -16.56
C ASP A 329 -11.20 23.69 -18.01
N GLY A 330 -12.12 23.66 -18.98
CA GLY A 330 -11.79 23.59 -20.41
C GLY A 330 -11.62 22.16 -20.95
N TYR A 331 -11.75 21.14 -20.10
CA TYR A 331 -11.65 19.73 -20.50
C TYR A 331 -12.93 18.96 -20.13
N LYS A 332 -13.09 17.79 -20.76
CA LYS A 332 -14.07 16.77 -20.39
C LYS A 332 -13.42 15.41 -20.32
N ILE A 333 -13.98 14.54 -19.48
CA ILE A 333 -13.63 13.13 -19.43
C ILE A 333 -14.77 12.35 -20.10
N THR A 334 -14.40 11.46 -21.01
CA THR A 334 -15.26 10.44 -21.60
C THR A 334 -14.66 9.07 -21.34
N ASP A 335 -15.40 8.02 -21.62
CA ASP A 335 -14.92 6.64 -21.52
C ASP A 335 -15.21 5.91 -22.83
N ASP A 336 -14.50 4.82 -23.10
CA ASP A 336 -14.67 4.01 -24.32
C ASP A 336 -15.75 2.92 -24.19
N GLY A 337 -16.57 2.97 -23.12
CA GLY A 337 -17.57 1.95 -22.79
C GLY A 337 -17.09 0.93 -21.76
N GLN A 338 -15.79 0.87 -21.43
CA GLN A 338 -15.29 -0.08 -20.44
C GLN A 338 -15.40 0.45 -18.99
N THR A 339 -16.23 -0.18 -18.15
CA THR A 339 -16.44 0.21 -16.73
C THR A 339 -15.68 -0.63 -15.72
N SER A 340 -14.89 -1.59 -16.15
CA SER A 340 -14.03 -2.34 -15.24
C SER A 340 -12.84 -2.89 -15.99
N GLY A 341 -11.77 -3.17 -15.27
CA GLY A 341 -10.55 -3.67 -15.87
C GLY A 341 -9.77 -4.48 -14.86
N GLU A 342 -8.98 -5.41 -15.39
CA GLU A 342 -7.92 -6.09 -14.66
C GLU A 342 -6.61 -5.79 -15.38
N LEU A 343 -5.75 -5.04 -14.70
CA LEU A 343 -4.36 -4.82 -15.06
C LEU A 343 -3.49 -5.72 -14.19
N GLU A 344 -2.21 -5.86 -14.53
CA GLU A 344 -1.28 -6.78 -13.87
C GLU A 344 -1.34 -6.73 -12.32
N LYS A 345 -1.49 -5.52 -11.75
CA LYS A 345 -1.44 -5.29 -10.30
C LYS A 345 -2.73 -4.77 -9.69
N ILE A 346 -3.70 -4.36 -10.51
CA ILE A 346 -4.94 -3.71 -10.03
C ILE A 346 -6.14 -4.25 -10.80
N SER A 347 -7.21 -4.53 -10.06
CA SER A 347 -8.54 -4.67 -10.66
C SER A 347 -9.44 -3.56 -10.13
N TYR A 348 -10.26 -3.00 -11.01
CA TYR A 348 -11.06 -1.83 -10.67
C TYR A 348 -12.43 -1.84 -11.37
N SER A 349 -13.34 -1.03 -10.85
CA SER A 349 -14.57 -0.64 -11.52
C SER A 349 -14.71 0.88 -11.56
N LEU A 350 -15.37 1.40 -12.60
CA LEU A 350 -15.65 2.80 -12.83
C LEU A 350 -17.13 3.10 -12.66
N GLY A 351 -17.44 4.13 -11.88
CA GLY A 351 -18.75 4.75 -11.80
C GLY A 351 -18.71 6.15 -12.40
N LYS A 352 -19.59 6.46 -13.35
CA LYS A 352 -19.74 7.83 -13.87
C LYS A 352 -20.70 8.62 -12.98
N ASN A 353 -20.26 9.78 -12.52
CA ASN A 353 -21.05 10.68 -11.70
C ASN A 353 -21.85 11.67 -12.57
N GLU A 354 -22.91 12.25 -11.99
CA GLU A 354 -23.79 13.20 -12.71
C GLU A 354 -23.05 14.47 -13.18
N ASP A 355 -21.98 14.85 -12.47
CA ASP A 355 -21.15 16.01 -12.80
C ASP A 355 -20.09 15.73 -13.87
N GLY A 356 -20.08 14.52 -14.44
CA GLY A 356 -19.12 14.09 -15.46
C GLY A 356 -17.79 13.60 -14.91
N SER A 357 -17.60 13.59 -13.58
CA SER A 357 -16.45 12.93 -12.95
C SER A 357 -16.61 11.40 -12.93
N TYR A 358 -15.50 10.69 -12.70
CA TYR A 358 -15.46 9.24 -12.62
C TYR A 358 -14.94 8.79 -11.25
N THR A 359 -15.59 7.81 -10.66
CA THR A 359 -15.16 7.14 -9.44
C THR A 359 -14.53 5.80 -9.80
N VAL A 360 -13.30 5.57 -9.36
CA VAL A 360 -12.58 4.30 -9.47
C VAL A 360 -12.69 3.57 -8.14
N ASN A 361 -13.36 2.43 -8.12
CA ASN A 361 -13.35 1.51 -6.98
C ASN A 361 -12.28 0.46 -7.23
N ILE A 362 -11.33 0.33 -6.30
CA ILE A 362 -10.26 -0.67 -6.38
C ILE A 362 -10.79 -1.98 -5.80
N ASN A 363 -10.98 -3.00 -6.64
CA ASN A 363 -11.49 -4.30 -6.22
C ASN A 363 -10.37 -5.17 -5.63
N SER A 364 -9.15 -5.04 -6.15
CA SER A 364 -7.94 -5.74 -5.67
C SER A 364 -6.70 -4.98 -6.08
N LEU A 365 -5.68 -4.98 -5.22
CA LEU A 365 -4.38 -4.36 -5.45
C LEU A 365 -3.26 -5.30 -4.96
N LYS A 366 -2.49 -5.85 -5.89
CA LYS A 366 -1.44 -6.88 -5.67
C LYS A 366 -0.02 -6.32 -5.83
N GLY A 367 0.13 -5.01 -5.74
CA GLY A 367 1.37 -4.31 -5.99
C GLY A 367 1.17 -2.84 -6.26
N SER A 368 2.21 -2.03 -6.06
CA SER A 368 2.15 -0.59 -6.32
C SER A 368 1.95 -0.29 -7.81
N VAL A 369 1.07 0.67 -8.10
CA VAL A 369 0.61 1.03 -9.45
C VAL A 369 0.69 2.54 -9.68
N LEU A 370 1.12 2.92 -10.88
CA LEU A 370 0.98 4.26 -11.45
C LEU A 370 -0.16 4.20 -12.47
N LEU A 371 -1.28 4.83 -12.17
CA LEU A 371 -2.46 4.87 -13.03
C LEU A 371 -2.41 6.08 -13.95
N THR A 372 -2.96 5.94 -15.15
CA THR A 372 -3.31 7.05 -16.04
C THR A 372 -4.80 6.97 -16.36
N PRO A 373 -5.42 8.07 -16.85
CA PRO A 373 -6.78 8.00 -17.36
C PRO A 373 -6.92 6.93 -18.46
N GLU A 374 -5.95 6.84 -19.37
CA GLU A 374 -5.96 5.84 -20.47
C GLU A 374 -5.96 4.40 -19.95
N MET A 375 -5.15 4.08 -18.92
CA MET A 375 -5.16 2.75 -18.29
C MET A 375 -6.51 2.39 -17.67
N LEU A 376 -7.30 3.40 -17.34
CA LEU A 376 -8.65 3.25 -16.82
C LEU A 376 -9.71 3.27 -17.93
N HIS A 377 -9.33 3.37 -19.20
CA HIS A 377 -10.24 3.56 -20.34
C HIS A 377 -10.99 4.90 -20.31
N LEU A 378 -10.36 5.92 -19.73
CA LEU A 378 -10.84 7.29 -19.72
C LEU A 378 -10.10 8.13 -20.76
N ILE A 379 -10.86 8.85 -21.56
CA ILE A 379 -10.38 9.76 -22.60
C ILE A 379 -10.59 11.19 -22.12
N VAL A 380 -9.48 11.91 -21.93
CA VAL A 380 -9.50 13.33 -21.56
C VAL A 380 -9.35 14.17 -22.84
N SER A 381 -10.29 15.06 -23.10
CA SER A 381 -10.29 15.91 -24.29
C SER A 381 -10.62 17.35 -23.96
N GLU A 382 -10.00 18.30 -24.68
CA GLU A 382 -10.40 19.71 -24.64
C GLU A 382 -11.87 19.85 -25.09
N LEU A 383 -12.59 20.76 -24.44
CA LEU A 383 -13.90 21.19 -24.90
C LEU A 383 -13.74 21.92 -26.23
N THR A 384 -14.44 21.45 -27.25
CA THR A 384 -14.50 22.18 -28.53
C THR A 384 -15.32 23.46 -28.35
N GLY A 385 -15.08 24.48 -29.19
CA GLY A 385 -15.66 25.82 -29.02
C GLY A 385 -17.19 25.89 -28.92
N ASP A 386 -17.91 24.87 -29.42
CA ASP A 386 -19.38 24.77 -29.31
C ASP A 386 -19.86 24.19 -27.96
N GLU A 387 -18.99 23.48 -27.21
CA GLU A 387 -19.30 22.89 -25.89
C GLU A 387 -18.81 23.77 -24.73
N ALA A 388 -17.89 24.70 -24.99
CA ALA A 388 -17.38 25.64 -23.99
C ALA A 388 -18.33 26.83 -23.73
N SER A 389 -19.31 27.07 -24.62
CA SER A 389 -20.23 28.22 -24.57
C SER A 389 -21.63 27.89 -24.03
N GLU A 390 -21.91 26.63 -23.67
CA GLU A 390 -23.18 26.24 -23.03
C GLU A 390 -23.08 26.20 -21.50
N VAL A 391 -23.69 27.18 -20.82
CA VAL A 391 -23.85 27.17 -19.36
C VAL A 391 -25.26 26.70 -19.03
N LYS A 392 -25.39 25.58 -18.30
CA LYS A 392 -26.67 25.12 -17.74
C LYS A 392 -26.96 25.84 -16.42
N ILE A 393 -28.07 26.58 -16.36
CA ILE A 393 -28.65 27.10 -15.11
C ILE A 393 -30.03 26.47 -14.94
N GLY A 394 -30.14 25.41 -14.13
CA GLY A 394 -31.34 24.59 -14.02
C GLY A 394 -31.65 23.81 -15.29
N ASP A 395 -32.93 23.64 -15.65
CA ASP A 395 -33.38 22.91 -16.85
C ASP A 395 -33.22 23.70 -18.17
N THR A 396 -32.54 24.85 -18.16
CA THR A 396 -32.39 25.72 -19.33
C THR A 396 -30.93 25.79 -19.78
N VAL A 397 -30.69 25.52 -21.06
CA VAL A 397 -29.39 25.70 -21.74
C VAL A 397 -29.30 27.13 -22.25
N VAL A 398 -28.26 27.87 -21.84
CA VAL A 398 -27.98 29.22 -22.33
C VAL A 398 -26.71 29.18 -23.17
N ASN A 399 -26.83 29.56 -24.44
CA ASN A 399 -25.68 29.72 -25.34
C ASN A 399 -25.11 31.14 -25.15
N LEU A 400 -23.87 31.24 -24.67
CA LEU A 400 -23.21 32.51 -24.38
C LEU A 400 -22.94 33.35 -25.63
N ASP A 401 -22.88 32.74 -26.82
CA ASP A 401 -22.62 33.44 -28.09
C ASP A 401 -23.85 34.22 -28.61
N GLU A 402 -25.03 33.98 -28.04
CA GLU A 402 -26.27 34.70 -28.40
C GLU A 402 -26.52 35.96 -27.55
N ILE A 403 -25.73 36.18 -26.49
CA ILE A 403 -25.87 37.33 -25.58
C ILE A 403 -25.11 38.53 -26.16
N LYS A 404 -25.84 39.52 -26.67
CA LYS A 404 -25.25 40.82 -27.02
C LYS A 404 -24.82 41.52 -25.73
N GLU A 405 -23.66 42.19 -25.74
CA GLU A 405 -22.95 42.79 -24.58
C GLU A 405 -23.78 43.72 -23.65
N ASP A 406 -25.05 44.00 -23.98
CA ASP A 406 -25.93 44.94 -23.25
C ASP A 406 -27.22 44.31 -22.66
N GLU A 407 -27.44 42.99 -22.74
CA GLU A 407 -28.66 42.34 -22.19
C GLU A 407 -28.46 41.74 -20.79
N VAL A 408 -29.11 42.34 -19.78
CA VAL A 408 -29.23 41.80 -18.42
C VAL A 408 -30.31 40.72 -18.39
N ILE A 409 -29.94 39.46 -18.13
CA ILE A 409 -30.88 38.37 -17.90
C ILE A 409 -31.57 38.57 -16.54
N VAL A 410 -32.87 38.89 -16.54
CA VAL A 410 -33.71 38.94 -15.34
C VAL A 410 -34.48 37.63 -15.23
N VAL A 411 -34.07 36.76 -14.30
CA VAL A 411 -34.84 35.56 -13.92
C VAL A 411 -36.09 36.01 -13.16
N LYS A 412 -37.27 35.87 -13.78
CA LYS A 412 -38.56 36.00 -13.09
C LYS A 412 -38.96 34.64 -12.55
N GLU A 413 -38.92 34.48 -11.23
CA GLU A 413 -39.57 33.37 -10.55
C GLU A 413 -41.08 33.38 -10.83
N SER A 414 -41.57 32.35 -11.52
CA SER A 414 -43.00 32.11 -11.65
C SER A 414 -43.52 31.49 -10.35
N SER A 415 -44.19 32.32 -9.56
CA SER A 415 -45.00 31.93 -8.41
C SER A 415 -46.28 31.21 -8.85
N HIS A 416 -46.60 30.09 -8.21
CA HIS A 416 -47.98 29.65 -7.91
C HIS A 416 -47.99 29.00 -6.51
N SER A 417 -48.81 29.53 -5.61
CA SER A 417 -48.78 29.27 -4.17
C SER A 417 -49.90 28.38 -3.63
N SER A 418 -49.67 27.91 -2.41
CA SER A 418 -50.60 27.51 -1.31
C SER A 418 -50.98 26.03 -1.26
N SER A 419 -51.02 25.35 -0.09
CA SER A 419 -51.29 25.84 1.27
C SER A 419 -50.83 24.88 2.39
N ASP A 420 -50.36 25.45 3.51
CA ASP A 420 -50.51 25.08 4.93
C ASP A 420 -50.67 23.60 5.35
N ASN A 421 -49.82 23.07 6.25
CA ASN A 421 -49.84 23.33 7.71
C ASN A 421 -49.07 22.24 8.50
N SER A 422 -48.45 22.69 9.60
CA SER A 422 -48.23 21.96 10.87
C SER A 422 -46.96 21.09 11.09
N ASN A 423 -46.12 21.65 11.98
CA ASN A 423 -45.68 21.10 13.28
C ASN A 423 -44.34 20.36 13.44
N SER A 424 -43.46 21.07 14.18
CA SER A 424 -42.66 20.64 15.34
C SER A 424 -41.84 19.36 15.25
N GLY A 425 -40.51 19.53 15.32
CA GLY A 425 -39.55 18.46 15.48
C GLY A 425 -39.57 17.77 16.85
N SER A 426 -39.20 16.50 16.85
CA SER A 426 -38.08 15.97 17.63
C SER A 426 -37.71 14.55 17.17
N ALA A 427 -36.41 14.34 17.02
CA ALA A 427 -35.61 13.12 17.01
C ALA A 427 -36.28 11.77 16.65
N ALA A 428 -35.96 11.27 15.45
CA ALA A 428 -35.84 9.85 15.15
C ALA A 428 -34.51 9.61 14.43
N GLU A 429 -33.90 8.46 14.71
CA GLU A 429 -32.54 8.03 14.37
C GLU A 429 -32.06 8.39 12.94
N LYS A 430 -30.78 8.76 12.85
CA LYS A 430 -30.04 8.80 11.58
C LYS A 430 -30.07 7.39 10.97
N ALA A 431 -30.98 7.16 10.03
CA ALA A 431 -30.85 6.08 9.06
C ALA A 431 -29.63 6.39 8.16
N ALA A 432 -28.85 5.37 7.85
CA ALA A 432 -27.73 5.42 6.93
C ALA A 432 -28.14 6.04 5.58
N PRO A 433 -27.25 6.77 4.87
CA PRO A 433 -27.55 7.24 3.54
C PRO A 433 -27.75 6.04 2.61
N ALA A 434 -28.88 6.05 1.88
CA ALA A 434 -29.24 5.02 0.92
C ALA A 434 -28.21 4.97 -0.21
N GLY A 435 -27.60 3.80 -0.42
CA GLY A 435 -26.72 3.54 -1.55
C GLY A 435 -27.44 3.73 -2.88
N PHE A 436 -26.74 4.28 -3.86
CA PHE A 436 -27.19 4.41 -5.26
C PHE A 436 -27.51 3.00 -5.82
N ASN A 437 -28.75 2.76 -6.23
CA ASN A 437 -29.20 1.44 -6.72
C ASN A 437 -29.18 1.42 -8.25
N LEU A 438 -28.11 0.89 -8.86
CA LEU A 438 -27.93 0.79 -10.33
C LEU A 438 -29.11 0.07 -11.03
N THR A 439 -29.78 -0.84 -10.32
CA THR A 439 -31.00 -1.54 -10.76
C THR A 439 -32.15 -0.59 -11.11
N ASP A 440 -32.34 0.48 -10.33
CA ASP A 440 -33.48 1.39 -10.52
C ASP A 440 -33.29 2.27 -11.77
N ALA A 441 -32.06 2.66 -12.07
CA ALA A 441 -31.73 3.42 -13.29
C ALA A 441 -31.92 2.57 -14.56
N ALA A 442 -31.49 1.30 -14.53
CA ALA A 442 -31.71 0.34 -15.61
C ALA A 442 -33.21 0.13 -15.88
N ILE A 443 -34.00 -0.11 -14.83
CA ILE A 443 -35.45 -0.27 -14.92
C ILE A 443 -36.10 1.01 -15.48
N LYS A 444 -35.68 2.19 -15.04
CA LYS A 444 -36.20 3.47 -15.56
C LYS A 444 -35.92 3.62 -17.06
N SER A 445 -34.69 3.35 -17.52
CA SER A 445 -34.33 3.41 -18.95
C SER A 445 -35.16 2.45 -19.80
N ILE A 446 -35.30 1.20 -19.37
CA ILE A 446 -36.15 0.21 -20.05
C ILE A 446 -37.60 0.73 -20.12
N THR A 447 -38.10 1.28 -19.02
CA THR A 447 -39.47 1.82 -18.95
C THR A 447 -39.68 2.94 -19.97
N GLU A 448 -38.76 3.90 -20.05
CA GLU A 448 -38.85 5.03 -20.97
C GLU A 448 -38.79 4.58 -22.43
N GLN A 449 -37.91 3.63 -22.77
CA GLN A 449 -37.80 3.08 -24.14
C GLN A 449 -39.06 2.29 -24.55
N VAL A 450 -39.60 1.47 -23.65
CA VAL A 450 -40.84 0.74 -23.86
C VAL A 450 -42.00 1.72 -24.04
N GLN A 451 -42.15 2.71 -23.17
CA GLN A 451 -43.21 3.71 -23.25
C GLN A 451 -43.15 4.52 -24.56
N LYS A 452 -41.96 4.89 -25.01
CA LYS A 452 -41.77 5.59 -26.30
C LYS A 452 -42.29 4.77 -27.49
N GLN A 453 -42.03 3.46 -27.49
CA GLN A 453 -42.51 2.55 -28.55
C GLN A 453 -43.99 2.25 -28.46
N VAL A 454 -44.53 2.11 -27.24
CA VAL A 454 -45.96 1.94 -26.99
C VAL A 454 -46.74 3.19 -27.44
N ALA A 455 -46.20 4.38 -27.15
CA ALA A 455 -46.79 5.65 -27.59
C ALA A 455 -46.79 5.79 -29.12
N ALA A 456 -45.77 5.29 -29.80
CA ALA A 456 -45.71 5.26 -31.26
C ALA A 456 -46.72 4.28 -31.90
N ASN A 457 -47.21 3.27 -31.15
CA ASN A 457 -48.04 2.17 -31.67
C ASN A 457 -49.46 2.11 -31.07
N GLY A 458 -49.98 3.24 -30.58
CA GLY A 458 -51.40 3.35 -30.18
C GLY A 458 -51.68 3.13 -28.69
N ASN A 459 -50.67 3.29 -27.83
CA ASN A 459 -50.76 3.30 -26.36
C ASN A 459 -51.15 1.96 -25.69
N ASP A 460 -51.00 0.83 -26.38
CA ASP A 460 -51.17 -0.51 -25.80
C ASP A 460 -49.93 -1.38 -26.06
N ILE A 461 -49.26 -1.83 -24.99
CA ILE A 461 -48.07 -2.69 -25.10
C ILE A 461 -48.40 -4.08 -25.64
N ALA A 462 -49.63 -4.56 -25.44
CA ALA A 462 -50.07 -5.85 -26.00
C ALA A 462 -50.29 -5.79 -27.52
N ALA A 463 -50.32 -4.59 -28.11
CA ALA A 463 -50.39 -4.40 -29.56
C ALA A 463 -49.01 -4.53 -30.24
N LEU A 464 -47.92 -4.57 -29.46
CA LEU A 464 -46.56 -4.80 -29.97
C LEU A 464 -46.27 -6.31 -30.02
N GLU A 465 -45.84 -6.82 -31.17
CA GLU A 465 -45.36 -8.21 -31.28
C GLU A 465 -43.96 -8.37 -30.66
N VAL A 466 -43.11 -7.35 -30.80
CA VAL A 466 -41.74 -7.29 -30.27
C VAL A 466 -41.41 -5.87 -29.83
N VAL A 467 -40.62 -5.71 -28.77
CA VAL A 467 -40.06 -4.42 -28.32
C VAL A 467 -38.54 -4.43 -28.51
N ASP A 468 -38.01 -3.37 -29.09
CA ASP A 468 -36.57 -3.17 -29.25
C ASP A 468 -36.03 -2.36 -28.05
N ILE A 469 -35.05 -2.88 -27.34
CA ILE A 469 -34.47 -2.20 -26.17
C ILE A 469 -32.99 -2.06 -26.43
N TYR A 470 -32.53 -0.82 -26.50
CA TYR A 470 -31.14 -0.48 -26.78
C TYR A 470 -30.44 -0.24 -25.44
N PHE A 471 -29.54 -1.15 -25.10
CA PHE A 471 -28.72 -1.09 -23.90
C PHE A 471 -27.38 -0.39 -24.16
N GLY A 472 -26.97 -0.25 -25.43
CA GLY A 472 -25.67 0.30 -25.79
C GLY A 472 -24.54 -0.46 -25.08
N ASP A 473 -23.60 0.28 -24.52
CA ASP A 473 -22.33 -0.23 -24.01
C ASP A 473 -22.46 -0.90 -22.62
N LYS A 474 -23.59 -0.74 -21.90
CA LYS A 474 -23.64 -1.07 -20.45
C LYS A 474 -25.05 -1.36 -19.94
N ILE A 475 -25.38 -2.63 -19.64
CA ILE A 475 -26.12 -3.00 -18.40
C ILE A 475 -25.64 -4.37 -17.92
N ASP A 476 -25.11 -4.40 -16.71
CA ASP A 476 -24.95 -5.59 -15.89
C ASP A 476 -26.34 -6.09 -15.46
N MET A 477 -26.73 -7.27 -15.93
CA MET A 477 -28.09 -7.79 -15.71
C MET A 477 -28.21 -8.41 -14.32
N THR A 478 -28.85 -7.67 -13.42
CA THR A 478 -29.24 -8.19 -12.10
C THR A 478 -30.52 -9.01 -12.19
N PRO A 479 -30.83 -9.85 -11.19
CA PRO A 479 -32.11 -10.57 -11.11
C PRO A 479 -33.32 -9.66 -11.25
N ASP A 480 -33.26 -8.43 -10.72
CA ASP A 480 -34.39 -7.50 -10.75
C ASP A 480 -34.60 -6.84 -12.12
N VAL A 481 -33.52 -6.58 -12.88
CA VAL A 481 -33.63 -6.16 -14.28
C VAL A 481 -34.24 -7.27 -15.14
N ILE A 482 -33.82 -8.53 -14.94
CA ILE A 482 -34.39 -9.69 -15.66
C ILE A 482 -35.86 -9.89 -15.29
N LYS A 483 -36.23 -9.77 -14.01
CA LYS A 483 -37.64 -9.79 -13.58
C LYS A 483 -38.43 -8.67 -14.24
N TYR A 484 -37.88 -7.46 -14.30
CA TYR A 484 -38.57 -6.34 -14.95
C TYR A 484 -38.82 -6.63 -16.44
N LEU A 485 -37.79 -7.07 -17.17
CA LEU A 485 -37.91 -7.45 -18.58
C LEU A 485 -38.94 -8.57 -18.77
N CYS A 486 -38.92 -9.63 -17.94
CA CYS A 486 -39.79 -10.78 -18.13
C CYS A 486 -41.24 -10.53 -17.68
N GLU A 487 -41.43 -9.84 -16.55
CA GLU A 487 -42.73 -9.69 -15.89
C GLU A 487 -43.48 -8.41 -16.24
N LYS A 488 -42.75 -7.32 -16.53
CA LYS A 488 -43.35 -6.00 -16.82
C LYS A 488 -43.40 -5.67 -18.30
N VAL A 489 -42.63 -6.37 -19.13
CA VAL A 489 -42.68 -6.27 -20.60
C VAL A 489 -43.17 -7.62 -21.15
N PRO A 490 -44.51 -7.86 -21.22
CA PRO A 490 -45.10 -9.19 -21.46
C PRO A 490 -45.11 -9.63 -22.93
N VAL A 491 -44.23 -9.06 -23.76
CA VAL A 491 -44.07 -9.37 -25.18
C VAL A 491 -42.65 -9.87 -25.43
N ALA A 492 -42.30 -10.24 -26.66
CA ALA A 492 -40.91 -10.59 -27.00
C ALA A 492 -40.03 -9.34 -27.03
N LYS A 493 -38.73 -9.50 -26.76
CA LYS A 493 -37.74 -8.40 -26.75
C LYS A 493 -36.58 -8.71 -27.66
N ARG A 494 -36.06 -7.66 -28.28
CA ARG A 494 -34.73 -7.61 -28.88
C ARG A 494 -33.91 -6.63 -28.07
N CYS A 495 -32.95 -7.15 -27.33
CA CYS A 495 -32.06 -6.36 -26.50
C CYS A 495 -30.76 -6.14 -27.27
N HIS A 496 -30.56 -4.93 -27.77
CA HIS A 496 -29.39 -4.52 -28.53
C HIS A 496 -28.27 -4.09 -27.58
N PHE A 497 -27.07 -4.64 -27.75
CA PHE A 497 -25.89 -4.34 -26.94
C PHE A 497 -24.62 -4.51 -27.77
N ASP A 498 -23.59 -3.72 -27.47
CA ASP A 498 -22.32 -3.81 -28.17
C ASP A 498 -21.33 -4.72 -27.41
N TYR A 499 -20.63 -5.57 -28.15
CA TYR A 499 -19.60 -6.45 -27.59
C TYR A 499 -18.46 -6.67 -28.60
N LYS A 500 -17.24 -6.29 -28.23
CA LYS A 500 -16.04 -6.37 -29.12
C LYS A 500 -16.27 -5.68 -30.47
N ASP A 501 -16.68 -4.42 -30.44
CA ASP A 501 -16.91 -3.57 -31.61
C ASP A 501 -17.95 -4.12 -32.62
N GLN A 502 -18.85 -4.99 -32.15
CA GLN A 502 -19.95 -5.55 -32.94
C GLN A 502 -21.26 -5.41 -32.16
N GLU A 503 -22.32 -5.02 -32.85
CA GLU A 503 -23.66 -4.99 -32.29
C GLU A 503 -24.20 -6.43 -32.21
N TYR A 504 -24.67 -6.82 -31.03
CA TYR A 504 -25.37 -8.06 -30.77
C TYR A 504 -26.81 -7.79 -30.38
N VAL A 505 -27.69 -8.72 -30.72
CA VAL A 505 -29.08 -8.74 -30.26
C VAL A 505 -29.32 -9.99 -29.44
N MET A 506 -29.66 -9.80 -28.17
CA MET A 506 -30.23 -10.86 -27.33
C MET A 506 -31.75 -10.87 -27.49
N PHE A 507 -32.26 -11.98 -27.99
CA PHE A 507 -33.67 -12.27 -28.11
C PHE A 507 -34.19 -12.89 -26.83
N ILE A 508 -35.21 -12.24 -26.24
CA ILE A 508 -35.99 -12.78 -25.12
C ILE A 508 -37.39 -13.10 -25.65
N PRO A 509 -37.78 -14.37 -25.81
CA PRO A 509 -39.13 -14.72 -26.25
C PRO A 509 -40.15 -14.38 -25.15
N ALA A 510 -41.42 -14.27 -25.53
CA ALA A 510 -42.50 -14.36 -24.55
C ALA A 510 -42.61 -15.83 -24.10
N PHE A 511 -42.56 -16.07 -22.79
CA PHE A 511 -42.65 -17.42 -22.20
C PHE A 511 -43.53 -17.40 -20.95
N ASP A 512 -43.87 -18.59 -20.45
CA ASP A 512 -44.64 -18.74 -19.22
C ASP A 512 -43.76 -18.55 -17.99
N LEU A 513 -44.02 -17.50 -17.20
CA LEU A 513 -43.27 -17.15 -15.99
C LEU A 513 -43.35 -18.23 -14.89
N VAL A 514 -44.28 -19.20 -14.98
CA VAL A 514 -44.32 -20.33 -14.02
C VAL A 514 -43.38 -21.49 -14.41
N ALA A 515 -42.66 -21.38 -15.53
CA ALA A 515 -41.69 -22.39 -15.93
C ALA A 515 -40.59 -22.56 -14.86
N PRO A 516 -40.27 -23.79 -14.40
CA PRO A 516 -39.23 -24.01 -13.40
C PRO A 516 -37.87 -23.41 -13.79
N ALA A 517 -37.56 -23.43 -15.09
CA ALA A 517 -36.33 -22.86 -15.64
C ALA A 517 -36.20 -21.33 -15.42
N TYR A 518 -37.29 -20.59 -15.22
CA TYR A 518 -37.24 -19.16 -14.89
C TYR A 518 -36.79 -18.92 -13.45
N ALA A 519 -37.36 -19.65 -12.49
CA ALA A 519 -36.91 -19.57 -11.10
C ALA A 519 -35.48 -20.11 -10.92
N GLU A 520 -35.13 -21.21 -11.59
CA GLU A 520 -33.76 -21.76 -11.60
C GLU A 520 -32.75 -20.77 -12.19
N GLY A 521 -33.11 -20.07 -13.28
CA GLY A 521 -32.25 -19.06 -13.91
C GLY A 521 -32.02 -17.84 -13.01
N LEU A 522 -33.06 -17.34 -12.34
CA LEU A 522 -32.94 -16.24 -11.39
C LEU A 522 -32.08 -16.62 -10.17
N ASP A 523 -32.26 -17.82 -9.62
CA ASP A 523 -31.44 -18.33 -8.51
C ASP A 523 -29.98 -18.57 -8.91
N THR A 524 -29.74 -18.98 -10.16
CA THR A 524 -28.38 -19.10 -10.71
C THR A 524 -27.71 -17.74 -10.85
N LEU A 525 -28.43 -16.75 -11.38
CA LEU A 525 -27.94 -15.37 -11.51
C LEU A 525 -27.66 -14.71 -10.17
N ASP A 526 -28.53 -14.94 -9.18
CA ASP A 526 -28.35 -14.45 -7.80
C ASP A 526 -27.16 -15.12 -7.08
N LYS A 527 -26.62 -16.21 -7.61
CA LYS A 527 -25.43 -16.90 -7.09
C LYS A 527 -24.15 -16.60 -7.87
N GLU A 528 -24.23 -15.80 -8.93
CA GLU A 528 -23.02 -15.31 -9.60
C GLU A 528 -22.21 -14.43 -8.62
N PRO A 529 -20.87 -14.41 -8.66
CA PRO A 529 -20.02 -13.75 -7.65
C PRO A 529 -20.33 -12.26 -7.43
N ALA A 530 -20.87 -11.58 -8.43
CA ALA A 530 -21.25 -10.17 -8.37
C ALA A 530 -22.77 -9.95 -8.24
N HIS A 531 -23.59 -11.00 -8.16
CA HIS A 531 -25.06 -10.94 -8.26
C HIS A 531 -25.57 -10.26 -9.56
N THR A 532 -24.75 -10.28 -10.61
CA THR A 532 -25.02 -9.76 -11.95
C THR A 532 -24.30 -10.62 -13.01
N ALA A 533 -24.77 -10.57 -14.25
CA ALA A 533 -24.09 -11.14 -15.40
C ALA A 533 -24.26 -10.29 -16.68
N GLY A 534 -23.28 -10.32 -17.58
CA GLY A 534 -23.41 -9.73 -18.92
C GLY A 534 -24.34 -10.54 -19.87
N PHE A 535 -24.78 -9.92 -20.97
CA PHE A 535 -25.79 -10.46 -21.91
C PHE A 535 -25.49 -11.87 -22.46
N LEU A 536 -24.23 -12.18 -22.79
CA LEU A 536 -23.84 -13.51 -23.28
C LEU A 536 -23.99 -14.58 -22.19
N ARG A 537 -23.67 -14.24 -20.93
CA ARG A 537 -23.83 -15.14 -19.79
C ARG A 537 -25.31 -15.30 -19.41
N ILE A 538 -26.10 -14.23 -19.48
CA ILE A 538 -27.56 -14.29 -19.33
C ILE A 538 -28.19 -15.24 -20.36
N THR A 539 -27.74 -15.18 -21.60
CA THR A 539 -28.21 -16.09 -22.66
C THR A 539 -27.97 -17.56 -22.30
N GLN A 540 -26.80 -17.87 -21.70
CA GLN A 540 -26.49 -19.23 -21.24
C GLN A 540 -27.34 -19.65 -20.04
N ILE A 541 -27.50 -18.76 -19.05
CA ILE A 541 -28.28 -19.05 -17.83
C ILE A 541 -29.75 -19.34 -18.18
N PHE A 542 -30.32 -18.58 -19.11
CA PHE A 542 -31.73 -18.67 -19.50
C PHE A 542 -31.96 -19.38 -20.85
N GLU A 543 -30.99 -20.14 -21.36
CA GLU A 543 -31.07 -20.85 -22.66
C GLU A 543 -32.31 -21.76 -22.75
N LYS A 544 -32.66 -22.43 -21.66
CA LYS A 544 -33.85 -23.32 -21.58
C LYS A 544 -35.18 -22.59 -21.78
N LEU A 545 -35.21 -21.28 -21.58
CA LEU A 545 -36.38 -20.42 -21.85
C LEU A 545 -36.38 -19.86 -23.28
N GLY A 546 -35.36 -20.20 -24.08
CA GLY A 546 -35.22 -19.75 -25.47
C GLY A 546 -34.53 -18.40 -25.61
N PHE A 547 -33.80 -17.93 -24.59
CA PHE A 547 -32.92 -16.77 -24.75
C PHE A 547 -31.84 -17.12 -25.78
N ALA A 548 -31.60 -16.23 -26.73
CA ALA A 548 -30.63 -16.46 -27.78
C ALA A 548 -29.95 -15.16 -28.17
N THR A 549 -28.66 -15.21 -28.53
CA THR A 549 -27.91 -14.06 -29.04
C THR A 549 -27.51 -14.28 -30.49
N LYS A 550 -27.53 -13.20 -31.28
CA LYS A 550 -26.99 -13.17 -32.64
C LYS A 550 -26.23 -11.87 -32.86
N VAL A 551 -25.18 -11.93 -33.66
CA VAL A 551 -24.51 -10.75 -34.21
C VAL A 551 -25.45 -10.08 -35.22
N VAL A 552 -25.52 -8.76 -35.20
CA VAL A 552 -26.14 -7.98 -36.27
C VAL A 552 -25.14 -7.95 -37.43
N GLU A 553 -25.41 -8.74 -38.47
CA GLU A 553 -24.61 -8.64 -39.70
C GLU A 553 -24.90 -7.28 -40.34
N GLU A 554 -23.86 -6.45 -40.53
CA GLU A 554 -23.96 -5.23 -41.33
C GLU A 554 -24.59 -5.59 -42.67
N GLN A 555 -25.76 -5.00 -42.96
CA GLN A 555 -26.24 -4.96 -44.34
C GLN A 555 -25.24 -4.10 -45.11
N GLU A 556 -24.40 -4.73 -45.94
CA GLU A 556 -23.68 -4.03 -47.01
C GLU A 556 -24.69 -3.12 -47.72
N ALA A 557 -24.51 -1.81 -47.53
CA ALA A 557 -25.29 -0.81 -48.21
C ALA A 557 -25.07 -1.01 -49.71
N ALA A 558 -26.10 -1.50 -50.38
CA ALA A 558 -26.19 -1.45 -51.82
C ALA A 558 -26.34 0.01 -52.24
N GLU A 559 -25.23 0.64 -52.64
CA GLU A 559 -25.21 1.71 -53.65
C GLU A 559 -24.08 1.48 -54.67
#